data_AF-A0A959W0D5-F1
#
_entry.id   AF-A0A959W0D5-F1
#
_cell.length_a   1.000
_cell.length_b   1.000
_cell.length_c   1.000
_cell.angle_alpha   90.00
_cell.angle_beta   90.00
_cell.angle_gamma   90.00
#
_symmetry.space_group_name_H-M   'P 1'
#
loop_
_entity.id
_entity.type
_entity.pdbx_description
1 polymer ?
#
loop_
_entity_poly.entity_id
_entity_poly.type
_entity_poly.pdbx_seq_one_letter_code
_entity_poly.pdbx_strand_id
1 'polypeptide(L)'
;MDLLPTVPFALSPAAVAMLELIPLTAAVVIYWHRAMTLSWAGRPVPVWRQVSYGFGLFLASFVLFSPWGYLAEELVIAHMVEHIVIGDLAALFIVLGLTRSILQPILAIPFFNRLQVLANPFVAIPLWAINLFFWHIPVMYDAAYGGALMHGLEHSLFLFFGCLMWMPVFGPLPTPKWFGPGWKVVYVVVVRFIAAILGNILMWTQVELYKNYDAGHLKWGITAVQDQSTAGVIMMVEGTFLILGVLAWTFFEAAKQSTQKQDLMDLAFDRGVDIDEDRIELAVKSGHGDLLEKRILAGDARVDAASR
;
A
#
# COMPACT_ATOMS: atom_id res chain seq x y z
N MET A 1 -36.30 -26.98 -26.31
CA MET A 1 -35.73 -25.69 -26.73
C MET A 1 -35.60 -24.87 -25.46
N ASP A 2 -34.50 -25.10 -24.73
CA ASP A 2 -34.23 -24.42 -23.48
C ASP A 2 -33.82 -22.98 -23.77
N LEU A 3 -34.66 -22.05 -23.34
CA LEU A 3 -34.32 -20.63 -23.28
C LEU A 3 -33.32 -20.46 -22.13
N LEU A 4 -32.03 -20.68 -22.42
CA LEU A 4 -30.98 -20.19 -21.54
C LEU A 4 -31.17 -18.69 -21.40
N PRO A 5 -31.37 -18.14 -20.18
CA PRO A 5 -31.44 -16.71 -20.01
C PRO A 5 -30.11 -16.12 -20.47
N THR A 6 -30.15 -15.36 -21.56
CA THR A 6 -29.00 -14.60 -22.02
C THR A 6 -28.67 -13.60 -20.93
N VAL A 7 -27.65 -13.90 -20.13
CA VAL A 7 -27.11 -12.97 -19.15
C VAL A 7 -26.80 -11.69 -19.93
N PRO A 8 -27.38 -10.53 -19.57
CA PRO A 8 -27.10 -9.27 -20.25
C PRO A 8 -25.59 -9.09 -20.38
N PHE A 9 -25.08 -8.65 -21.53
CA PHE A 9 -23.63 -8.50 -21.76
C PHE A 9 -22.93 -7.73 -20.63
N ALA A 10 -23.61 -6.75 -20.02
CA ALA A 10 -23.15 -5.99 -18.86
C ALA A 10 -22.85 -6.81 -17.58
N LEU A 11 -23.33 -8.05 -17.51
CA LEU A 11 -23.11 -9.01 -16.43
C LEU A 11 -22.26 -10.20 -16.89
N SER A 12 -21.69 -10.15 -18.10
CA SER A 12 -20.74 -11.16 -18.55
C SER A 12 -19.38 -10.99 -17.84
N PRO A 13 -18.67 -12.08 -17.51
CA PRO A 13 -17.34 -12.00 -16.89
C PRO A 13 -16.36 -11.10 -17.66
N ALA A 14 -16.44 -11.12 -18.99
CA ALA A 14 -15.63 -10.28 -19.87
C ALA A 14 -15.96 -8.77 -19.75
N ALA A 15 -17.24 -8.40 -19.61
CA ALA A 15 -17.64 -7.00 -19.43
C ALA A 15 -17.25 -6.45 -18.06
N VAL A 16 -17.18 -7.32 -17.03
CA VAL A 16 -16.76 -6.93 -15.69
C VAL A 16 -15.25 -6.81 -15.60
N ALA A 17 -14.50 -7.73 -16.22
CA ALA A 17 -13.06 -7.57 -16.41
C ALA A 17 -12.74 -6.25 -17.15
N MET A 18 -13.56 -5.86 -18.14
CA MET A 18 -13.47 -4.54 -18.77
C MET A 18 -13.83 -3.38 -17.82
N LEU A 19 -14.78 -3.57 -16.90
CA LEU A 19 -15.15 -2.57 -15.90
C LEU A 19 -14.03 -2.31 -14.90
N GLU A 20 -13.27 -3.34 -14.51
CA GLU A 20 -12.10 -3.24 -13.63
C GLU A 20 -10.86 -2.68 -14.35
N LEU A 21 -10.75 -2.89 -15.66
CA LEU A 21 -9.72 -2.24 -16.50
C LEU A 21 -9.89 -0.72 -16.58
N ILE A 22 -11.11 -0.21 -16.57
CA ILE A 22 -11.38 1.24 -16.70
C ILE A 22 -10.70 2.06 -15.57
N PRO A 23 -10.89 1.78 -14.27
CA PRO A 23 -10.23 2.53 -13.22
C PRO A 23 -8.71 2.35 -13.22
N LEU A 24 -8.20 1.15 -13.54
CA LEU A 24 -6.75 0.90 -13.63
C LEU A 24 -6.12 1.69 -14.78
N THR A 25 -6.72 1.65 -15.97
CA THR A 25 -6.24 2.40 -17.15
C THR A 25 -6.37 3.91 -16.93
N ALA A 26 -7.46 4.38 -16.33
CA ALA A 26 -7.61 5.78 -15.93
C ALA A 26 -6.52 6.20 -14.94
N ALA A 27 -6.20 5.35 -13.95
CA ALA A 27 -5.12 5.60 -12.99
C ALA A 27 -3.75 5.74 -13.68
N VAL A 28 -3.43 4.85 -14.63
CA VAL A 28 -2.20 4.94 -15.46
C VAL A 28 -2.19 6.28 -16.21
N VAL A 29 -3.25 6.59 -16.95
CA VAL A 29 -3.31 7.78 -17.82
C VAL A 29 -3.19 9.06 -17.00
N ILE A 30 -3.94 9.17 -15.89
CA ILE A 30 -3.93 10.35 -15.02
C ILE A 30 -2.54 10.54 -14.39
N TYR A 31 -1.96 9.47 -13.85
CA TYR A 31 -0.63 9.52 -13.23
C TYR A 31 0.43 9.91 -14.25
N TRP A 32 0.45 9.26 -15.41
CA TRP A 32 1.42 9.48 -16.47
C TRP A 32 1.32 10.89 -17.05
N HIS A 33 0.11 11.36 -17.36
CA HIS A 33 -0.14 12.72 -17.80
C HIS A 33 0.34 13.75 -16.75
N ARG A 34 0.10 13.49 -15.46
CA ARG A 34 0.60 14.36 -14.39
C ARG A 34 2.12 14.32 -14.26
N ALA A 35 2.75 13.16 -14.38
CA ALA A 35 4.20 13.02 -14.32
C ALA A 35 4.88 13.76 -15.49
N MET A 36 4.33 13.65 -16.70
CA MET A 36 4.81 14.36 -17.89
C MET A 36 4.66 15.88 -17.74
N THR A 37 3.48 16.36 -17.33
CA THR A 37 3.25 17.80 -17.13
C THR A 37 4.19 18.40 -16.06
N LEU A 38 4.45 17.66 -14.97
CA LEU A 38 5.42 18.06 -13.95
C LEU A 38 6.85 18.06 -14.48
N SER A 39 7.22 17.08 -15.31
CA SER A 39 8.52 17.04 -15.98
C SER A 39 8.73 18.25 -16.90
N TRP A 40 7.74 18.61 -17.72
CA TRP A 40 7.80 19.79 -18.58
C TRP A 40 7.86 21.10 -17.80
N ALA A 41 7.27 21.15 -16.60
CA ALA A 41 7.35 22.29 -15.68
C ALA A 41 8.69 22.36 -14.90
N GLY A 42 9.68 21.52 -15.23
CA GLY A 42 10.99 21.50 -14.57
C GLY A 42 10.98 20.88 -13.16
N ARG A 43 9.92 20.15 -12.80
CA ARG A 43 9.77 19.47 -11.50
C ARG A 43 9.50 17.96 -11.69
N PRO A 44 10.40 17.22 -12.35
CA PRO A 44 10.16 15.82 -12.69
C PRO A 44 9.94 14.96 -11.46
N VAL A 45 9.01 14.00 -11.57
CA VAL A 45 8.84 12.95 -10.56
C VAL A 45 9.99 11.95 -10.71
N PRO A 46 10.66 11.54 -9.61
CA PRO A 46 11.75 10.55 -9.68
C PRO A 46 11.33 9.26 -10.39
N VAL A 47 12.21 8.73 -11.24
CA VAL A 47 11.92 7.53 -12.06
C VAL A 47 11.52 6.32 -11.21
N TRP A 48 12.19 6.09 -10.08
CA TRP A 48 11.87 4.98 -9.19
C TRP A 48 10.42 5.03 -8.66
N ARG A 49 9.86 6.24 -8.45
CA ARG A 49 8.46 6.40 -8.03
C ARG A 49 7.49 6.08 -9.15
N GLN A 50 7.82 6.45 -10.38
CA GLN A 50 7.02 6.11 -11.55
C GLN A 50 7.01 4.60 -11.80
N VAL A 51 8.19 3.97 -11.69
CA VAL A 51 8.35 2.51 -11.80
C VAL A 51 7.58 1.80 -10.68
N SER A 52 7.68 2.28 -9.44
CA SER A 52 6.92 1.75 -8.31
C SER A 52 5.41 1.84 -8.55
N TYR A 53 4.91 3.00 -8.98
CA TYR A 53 3.48 3.18 -9.26
C TYR A 53 3.00 2.23 -10.38
N GLY A 54 3.74 2.18 -11.48
CA GLY A 54 3.45 1.28 -12.60
C GLY A 54 3.50 -0.19 -12.20
N PHE A 55 4.44 -0.57 -11.34
CA PHE A 55 4.56 -1.93 -10.84
C PHE A 55 3.37 -2.32 -9.94
N GLY A 56 2.89 -1.42 -9.08
CA GLY A 56 1.70 -1.67 -8.28
C GLY A 56 0.44 -1.88 -9.13
N LEU A 57 0.26 -1.07 -10.18
CA LEU A 57 -0.85 -1.27 -11.13
C LEU A 57 -0.70 -2.55 -11.95
N PHE A 58 0.54 -2.90 -12.32
CA PHE A 58 0.83 -4.18 -12.98
C PHE A 58 0.47 -5.36 -12.09
N LEU A 59 0.83 -5.34 -10.80
CA LEU A 59 0.48 -6.40 -9.85
C LEU A 59 -1.04 -6.56 -9.72
N ALA A 60 -1.76 -5.46 -9.51
CA ALA A 60 -3.23 -5.48 -9.44
C ALA A 60 -3.84 -6.05 -10.72
N SER A 61 -3.36 -5.62 -11.90
CA SER A 61 -3.83 -6.15 -13.17
C SER A 61 -3.50 -7.64 -13.34
N PHE A 62 -2.29 -8.06 -12.97
CA PHE A 62 -1.81 -9.43 -13.17
C PHE A 62 -2.67 -10.45 -12.44
N VAL A 63 -3.11 -10.14 -11.21
CA VAL A 63 -3.94 -11.06 -10.44
C VAL A 63 -5.39 -11.05 -10.93
N LEU A 64 -5.93 -9.90 -11.33
CA LEU A 64 -7.32 -9.80 -11.83
C LEU A 64 -7.55 -10.47 -13.20
N PHE A 65 -6.50 -10.66 -14.01
CA PHE A 65 -6.63 -11.25 -15.34
C PHE A 65 -6.17 -12.71 -15.41
N SER A 66 -6.60 -13.38 -16.48
CA SER A 66 -6.17 -14.74 -16.79
C SER A 66 -4.64 -14.79 -16.98
N PRO A 67 -3.94 -15.80 -16.43
CA PRO A 67 -4.48 -17.04 -15.87
C PRO A 67 -4.89 -16.98 -14.38
N TRP A 68 -4.50 -15.93 -13.64
CA TRP A 68 -4.67 -15.91 -12.18
C TRP A 68 -6.13 -15.80 -11.77
N GLY A 69 -6.90 -14.89 -12.37
CA GLY A 69 -8.32 -14.72 -12.06
C GLY A 69 -9.14 -16.01 -12.20
N TYR A 70 -8.79 -16.88 -13.16
CA TYR A 70 -9.47 -18.17 -13.29
C TYR A 70 -9.13 -19.14 -12.15
N LEU A 71 -7.89 -19.10 -11.63
CA LEU A 71 -7.53 -19.88 -10.45
C LEU A 71 -8.24 -19.37 -9.19
N ALA A 72 -8.39 -18.05 -9.07
CA ALA A 72 -9.11 -17.42 -7.97
C ALA A 72 -10.60 -17.74 -7.95
N GLU A 73 -11.20 -18.02 -9.11
CA GLU A 73 -12.54 -18.59 -9.20
C GLU A 73 -12.60 -20.07 -8.78
N GLU A 74 -11.49 -20.81 -8.78
CA GLU A 74 -11.49 -22.24 -8.46
C GLU A 74 -11.04 -22.55 -7.03
N LEU A 75 -10.21 -21.70 -6.43
CA LEU A 75 -9.55 -21.98 -5.15
C LEU A 75 -9.55 -20.75 -4.25
N VAL A 76 -9.88 -20.97 -2.97
CA VAL A 76 -9.80 -19.96 -1.90
C VAL A 76 -8.36 -19.48 -1.73
N ILE A 77 -7.36 -20.37 -1.86
CA ILE A 77 -5.93 -19.99 -1.84
C ILE A 77 -5.63 -18.93 -2.91
N ALA A 78 -6.06 -19.17 -4.15
CA ALA A 78 -5.73 -18.29 -5.26
C ALA A 78 -6.44 -16.94 -5.13
N HIS A 79 -7.70 -16.96 -4.68
CA HIS A 79 -8.46 -15.75 -4.35
C HIS A 79 -7.81 -14.96 -3.20
N MET A 80 -7.37 -15.65 -2.13
CA MET A 80 -6.66 -15.00 -1.02
C MET A 80 -5.38 -14.31 -1.49
N VAL A 81 -4.66 -14.89 -2.44
CA VAL A 81 -3.50 -14.23 -3.04
C VAL A 81 -3.92 -12.98 -3.83
N GLU A 82 -5.08 -12.96 -4.49
CA GLU A 82 -5.60 -11.72 -5.11
C GLU A 82 -5.81 -10.63 -4.06
N HIS A 83 -6.51 -10.95 -2.96
CA HIS A 83 -6.74 -10.01 -1.86
C HIS A 83 -5.43 -9.45 -1.28
N ILE A 84 -4.43 -10.31 -1.06
CA ILE A 84 -3.12 -9.92 -0.55
C ILE A 84 -2.37 -9.06 -1.56
N VAL A 85 -2.32 -9.45 -2.82
CA VAL A 85 -1.60 -8.72 -3.86
C VAL A 85 -2.25 -7.35 -4.11
N ILE A 86 -3.57 -7.27 -4.19
CA ILE A 86 -4.30 -6.01 -4.45
C ILE A 86 -4.27 -5.11 -3.21
N GLY A 87 -4.71 -5.65 -2.07
CA GLY A 87 -4.91 -4.91 -0.84
C GLY A 87 -3.63 -4.53 -0.11
N ASP A 88 -2.52 -5.23 -0.39
CA ASP A 88 -1.26 -5.01 0.31
C ASP A 88 -0.12 -4.60 -0.64
N LEU A 89 0.32 -5.50 -1.52
CA LEU A 89 1.51 -5.27 -2.34
C LEU A 89 1.30 -4.16 -3.39
N ALA A 90 0.25 -4.26 -4.19
CA ALA A 90 -0.11 -3.26 -5.19
C ALA A 90 -0.36 -1.91 -4.53
N ALA A 91 -1.14 -1.89 -3.45
CA ALA A 91 -1.39 -0.70 -2.64
C ALA A 91 -0.10 -0.04 -2.13
N LEU A 92 0.84 -0.82 -1.58
CA LEU A 92 2.15 -0.33 -1.13
C LEU A 92 2.93 0.35 -2.26
N PHE A 93 3.07 -0.34 -3.39
CA PHE A 93 3.82 0.16 -4.55
C PHE A 93 3.18 1.39 -5.19
N ILE A 94 1.85 1.44 -5.22
CA ILE A 94 1.08 2.62 -5.64
C ILE A 94 1.39 3.79 -4.70
N VAL A 95 1.28 3.60 -3.38
CA VAL A 95 1.53 4.66 -2.39
C VAL A 95 2.98 5.18 -2.44
N LEU A 96 3.96 4.29 -2.59
CA LEU A 96 5.37 4.66 -2.78
C LEU A 96 5.59 5.54 -4.02
N GLY A 97 4.82 5.28 -5.08
CA GLY A 97 4.85 6.05 -6.31
C GLY A 97 4.15 7.41 -6.24
N LEU A 98 3.32 7.66 -5.23
CA LEU A 98 2.64 8.94 -5.06
C LEU A 98 3.58 10.01 -4.52
N THR A 99 3.36 11.25 -4.96
CA THR A 99 4.00 12.44 -4.40
C THR A 99 2.95 13.52 -4.15
N ARG A 100 3.25 14.49 -3.28
CA ARG A 100 2.34 15.63 -3.04
C ARG A 100 2.06 16.40 -4.33
N SER A 101 3.05 16.54 -5.22
CA SER A 101 2.90 17.19 -6.52
C SER A 101 1.94 16.46 -7.46
N ILE A 102 1.92 15.12 -7.39
CA ILE A 102 0.96 14.29 -8.15
C ILE A 102 -0.44 14.44 -7.59
N LEU A 103 -0.60 14.39 -6.27
CA LEU A 103 -1.91 14.52 -5.61
C LEU A 103 -2.46 15.95 -5.61
N GLN A 104 -1.63 16.96 -5.84
CA GLN A 104 -1.99 18.37 -5.72
C GLN A 104 -3.30 18.77 -6.42
N PRO A 105 -3.62 18.35 -7.66
CA PRO A 105 -4.87 18.72 -8.32
C PRO A 105 -6.11 18.21 -7.58
N ILE A 106 -6.02 16.99 -7.03
CA ILE A 106 -7.10 16.39 -6.24
C ILE A 106 -7.20 17.11 -4.89
N LEU A 107 -6.05 17.37 -4.25
CA LEU A 107 -6.00 18.07 -2.97
C LEU A 107 -6.37 19.56 -3.06
N ALA A 108 -6.38 20.15 -4.24
CA ALA A 108 -6.87 21.52 -4.46
C ALA A 108 -8.39 21.63 -4.27
N ILE A 109 -9.11 20.50 -4.39
CA ILE A 109 -10.55 20.44 -4.17
C ILE A 109 -10.82 20.35 -2.64
N PRO A 110 -11.60 21.27 -2.04
CA PRO A 110 -11.76 21.34 -0.59
C PRO A 110 -12.30 20.05 0.05
N PHE A 111 -13.18 19.33 -0.66
CA PHE A 111 -13.73 18.05 -0.20
C PHE A 111 -12.63 16.99 -0.03
N PHE A 112 -11.83 16.74 -1.08
CA PHE A 112 -10.74 15.77 -1.03
C PHE A 112 -9.60 16.20 -0.11
N ASN A 113 -9.37 17.51 0.05
CA ASN A 113 -8.43 18.01 1.04
C ASN A 113 -8.83 17.64 2.48
N ARG A 114 -10.13 17.66 2.81
CA ARG A 114 -10.63 17.21 4.13
C ARG A 114 -10.47 15.71 4.33
N LEU A 115 -10.59 14.92 3.26
CA LEU A 115 -10.42 13.46 3.32
C LEU A 115 -9.00 13.01 3.65
N GLN A 116 -8.00 13.92 3.69
CA GLN A 116 -6.67 13.61 4.22
C GLN A 116 -6.72 13.13 5.68
N VAL A 117 -7.78 13.47 6.43
CA VAL A 117 -7.99 12.94 7.79
C VAL A 117 -8.09 11.42 7.81
N LEU A 118 -8.52 10.79 6.72
CA LEU A 118 -8.59 9.34 6.60
C LEU A 118 -7.20 8.70 6.59
N ALA A 119 -6.18 9.43 6.11
CA ALA A 119 -4.79 9.00 6.15
C ALA A 119 -4.13 9.20 7.53
N ASN A 120 -4.90 9.58 8.56
CA ASN A 120 -4.44 9.53 9.94
C ASN A 120 -4.31 8.05 10.36
N PRO A 121 -3.20 7.64 11.01
CA PRO A 121 -3.00 6.24 11.38
C PRO A 121 -4.13 5.65 12.24
N PHE A 122 -4.73 6.44 13.14
CA PHE A 122 -5.84 5.98 13.99
C PHE A 122 -7.17 5.84 13.26
N VAL A 123 -7.30 6.42 12.06
CA VAL A 123 -8.49 6.30 11.21
C VAL A 123 -8.28 5.24 10.13
N ALA A 124 -7.09 5.21 9.53
CA ALA A 124 -6.70 4.27 8.50
C ALA A 124 -6.74 2.81 8.99
N ILE A 125 -6.18 2.50 10.17
CA ILE A 125 -6.16 1.11 10.69
C ILE A 125 -7.57 0.56 10.86
N PRO A 126 -8.49 1.22 11.62
CA PRO A 126 -9.81 0.65 11.83
C PRO A 126 -10.61 0.51 10.54
N LEU A 127 -10.52 1.46 9.62
CA LEU A 127 -11.21 1.37 8.34
C LEU A 127 -10.71 0.21 7.48
N TRP A 128 -9.39 0.04 7.39
CA TRP A 128 -8.79 -1.11 6.72
C TRP A 128 -9.15 -2.44 7.38
N ALA A 129 -9.09 -2.51 8.72
CA ALA A 129 -9.44 -3.71 9.46
C ALA A 129 -10.92 -4.08 9.29
N ILE A 130 -11.83 -3.10 9.37
CA ILE A 130 -13.26 -3.32 9.11
C ILE A 130 -13.46 -3.86 7.70
N ASN A 131 -12.84 -3.25 6.69
CA ASN A 131 -12.92 -3.74 5.32
C ASN A 131 -12.42 -5.18 5.19
N LEU A 132 -11.24 -5.47 5.76
CA LEU A 132 -10.65 -6.80 5.75
C LEU A 132 -11.61 -7.84 6.34
N PHE A 133 -12.10 -7.64 7.56
CA PHE A 133 -13.00 -8.60 8.20
C PHE A 133 -14.36 -8.69 7.51
N PHE A 134 -14.92 -7.56 7.05
CA PHE A 134 -16.23 -7.52 6.42
C PHE A 134 -16.30 -8.43 5.19
N TRP A 135 -15.31 -8.33 4.31
CA TRP A 135 -15.24 -9.13 3.09
C TRP A 135 -14.94 -10.61 3.35
N HIS A 136 -14.30 -10.93 4.47
CA HIS A 136 -14.04 -12.32 4.86
C HIS A 136 -15.18 -12.98 5.65
N ILE A 137 -16.29 -12.28 5.91
CA ILE A 137 -17.52 -12.89 6.42
C ILE A 137 -18.05 -13.84 5.34
N PRO A 138 -18.35 -15.13 5.64
CA PRO A 138 -18.79 -16.12 4.66
C PRO A 138 -19.85 -15.64 3.67
N VAL A 139 -20.89 -14.97 4.17
CA VAL A 139 -21.99 -14.45 3.33
C VAL A 139 -21.51 -13.38 2.35
N MET A 140 -20.60 -12.51 2.77
CA MET A 140 -20.06 -11.45 1.91
C MET A 140 -19.06 -12.02 0.90
N TYR A 141 -18.21 -12.94 1.35
CA TYR A 141 -17.23 -13.63 0.52
C TYR A 141 -17.90 -14.42 -0.61
N ASP A 142 -18.92 -15.23 -0.26
CA ASP A 142 -19.70 -15.99 -1.25
C ASP A 142 -20.51 -15.05 -2.17
N ALA A 143 -21.01 -13.91 -1.67
CA ALA A 143 -21.74 -12.94 -2.48
C ALA A 143 -20.83 -12.21 -3.48
N ALA A 144 -19.58 -11.93 -3.11
CA ALA A 144 -18.59 -11.36 -4.01
C ALA A 144 -18.24 -12.34 -5.14
N TYR A 145 -18.00 -13.60 -4.79
CA TYR A 145 -17.80 -14.66 -5.79
C TYR A 145 -19.01 -14.82 -6.73
N GLY A 146 -20.23 -14.82 -6.20
CA GLY A 146 -21.44 -15.05 -6.99
C GLY A 146 -21.86 -13.89 -7.89
N GLY A 147 -21.22 -12.72 -7.77
CA GLY A 147 -21.65 -11.49 -8.43
C GLY A 147 -20.49 -10.62 -8.88
N ALA A 148 -20.30 -10.52 -10.20
CA ALA A 148 -19.21 -9.79 -10.82
C ALA A 148 -19.10 -8.31 -10.36
N LEU A 149 -20.23 -7.63 -10.12
CA LEU A 149 -20.25 -6.27 -9.56
C LEU A 149 -19.76 -6.22 -8.10
N MET A 150 -20.14 -7.23 -7.29
CA MET A 150 -19.75 -7.30 -5.88
C MET A 150 -18.26 -7.63 -5.75
N HIS A 151 -17.75 -8.52 -6.60
CA HIS A 151 -16.32 -8.82 -6.72
C HIS A 151 -15.50 -7.57 -7.07
N GLY A 152 -15.91 -6.83 -8.10
CA GLY A 152 -15.20 -5.59 -8.47
C GLY A 152 -15.27 -4.50 -7.40
N LEU A 153 -16.37 -4.44 -6.64
CA LEU A 153 -16.47 -3.55 -5.48
C LEU A 153 -15.53 -3.98 -4.34
N GLU A 154 -15.49 -5.26 -4.02
CA GLU A 154 -14.57 -5.84 -3.04
C GLU A 154 -13.12 -5.49 -3.37
N HIS A 155 -12.66 -5.82 -4.58
CA HIS A 155 -11.31 -5.49 -5.03
C HIS A 155 -11.01 -3.99 -5.02
N SER A 156 -11.97 -3.17 -5.44
CA SER A 156 -11.84 -1.71 -5.37
C SER A 156 -11.67 -1.21 -3.94
N LEU A 157 -12.42 -1.78 -2.99
CA LEU A 157 -12.31 -1.41 -1.58
C LEU A 157 -11.02 -1.95 -0.95
N PHE A 158 -10.58 -3.16 -1.28
CA PHE A 158 -9.28 -3.67 -0.86
C PHE A 158 -8.14 -2.77 -1.32
N LEU A 159 -8.13 -2.38 -2.59
CA LEU A 159 -7.12 -1.46 -3.11
C LEU A 159 -7.19 -0.09 -2.42
N PHE A 160 -8.39 0.46 -2.26
CA PHE A 160 -8.58 1.78 -1.65
C PHE A 160 -8.15 1.80 -0.18
N PHE A 161 -8.65 0.88 0.64
CA PHE A 161 -8.32 0.81 2.05
C PHE A 161 -6.90 0.30 2.29
N GLY A 162 -6.35 -0.51 1.38
CA GLY A 162 -4.93 -0.86 1.35
C GLY A 162 -4.04 0.36 1.14
N CYS A 163 -4.36 1.20 0.15
CA CYS A 163 -3.66 2.46 -0.07
C CYS A 163 -3.79 3.38 1.15
N LEU A 164 -4.97 3.41 1.78
CA LEU A 164 -5.21 4.19 2.98
C LEU A 164 -4.36 3.71 4.16
N MET A 165 -4.20 2.40 4.34
CA MET A 165 -3.37 1.79 5.37
C MET A 165 -1.88 2.10 5.16
N TRP A 166 -1.39 2.11 3.91
CA TRP A 166 0.01 2.44 3.64
C TRP A 166 0.33 3.95 3.65
N MET A 167 -0.69 4.80 3.51
CA MET A 167 -0.55 6.25 3.41
C MET A 167 0.18 6.91 4.62
N PRO A 168 -0.10 6.56 5.89
CA PRO A 168 0.63 7.12 7.04
C PRO A 168 2.12 6.74 7.05
N VAL A 169 2.47 5.57 6.51
CA VAL A 169 3.83 5.02 6.58
C VAL A 169 4.69 5.59 5.45
N PHE A 170 4.21 5.48 4.21
CA PHE A 170 4.99 5.78 3.00
C PHE A 170 4.39 6.91 2.15
N GLY A 171 3.17 7.33 2.44
CA GLY A 171 2.44 8.30 1.65
C GLY A 171 2.97 9.73 1.79
N PRO A 172 2.63 10.61 0.81
CA PRO A 172 3.05 12.02 0.82
C PRO A 172 2.11 12.95 1.62
N LEU A 173 1.09 12.40 2.26
CA LEU A 173 0.10 13.15 3.03
C LEU A 173 0.64 13.50 4.43
N PRO A 174 0.21 14.63 5.03
CA PRO A 174 0.70 15.04 6.33
C PRO A 174 0.26 14.04 7.40
N THR A 175 1.22 13.57 8.21
CA THR A 175 0.99 12.75 9.38
C THR A 175 1.07 13.58 10.66
N PRO A 176 0.48 13.11 11.78
CA PRO A 176 0.66 13.77 13.07
C PRO A 176 2.13 13.89 13.46
N LYS A 177 2.53 15.00 14.11
CA LYS A 177 3.93 15.28 14.49
C LYS A 177 4.57 14.18 15.35
N TRP A 178 3.78 13.50 16.18
CA TRP A 178 4.25 12.40 17.03
C TRP A 178 4.50 11.11 16.25
N PHE A 179 3.96 10.97 15.03
CA PHE A 179 4.03 9.75 14.21
C PHE A 179 5.37 9.65 13.45
N GLY A 180 6.46 9.57 14.22
CA GLY A 180 7.81 9.39 13.72
C GLY A 180 8.13 7.94 13.29
N PRO A 181 9.38 7.65 12.89
CA PRO A 181 9.80 6.35 12.36
C PRO A 181 9.48 5.16 13.27
N GLY A 182 9.71 5.26 14.58
CA GLY A 182 9.38 4.19 15.52
C GLY A 182 7.88 3.87 15.58
N TRP A 183 7.02 4.88 15.51
CA TRP A 183 5.57 4.69 15.46
C TRP A 183 5.10 4.07 14.15
N LYS A 184 5.80 4.30 13.03
CA LYS A 184 5.52 3.60 11.76
C LYS A 184 5.78 2.11 11.87
N VAL A 185 6.83 1.69 12.58
CA VAL A 185 7.10 0.26 12.85
C VAL A 185 5.98 -0.33 13.71
N VAL A 186 5.62 0.33 14.82
CA VAL A 186 4.51 -0.12 15.68
C VAL A 186 3.20 -0.21 14.90
N TYR A 187 2.91 0.77 14.05
CA TYR A 187 1.74 0.79 13.17
C TYR A 187 1.69 -0.46 12.28
N VAL A 188 2.79 -0.77 11.58
CA VAL A 188 2.85 -1.95 10.71
C VAL A 188 2.72 -3.23 11.53
N VAL A 189 3.36 -3.33 12.70
CA VAL A 189 3.19 -4.49 13.60
C VAL A 189 1.72 -4.71 13.96
N VAL A 190 0.99 -3.65 14.30
CA VAL A 190 -0.44 -3.73 14.64
C VAL A 190 -1.28 -4.18 13.46
N VAL A 191 -1.06 -3.61 12.26
CA VAL A 191 -1.72 -4.03 11.02
C VAL A 191 -1.51 -5.52 10.77
N ARG A 192 -0.25 -5.98 10.89
CA ARG A 192 0.12 -7.39 10.67
C ARG A 192 -0.49 -8.32 11.72
N PHE A 193 -0.58 -7.88 12.97
CA PHE A 193 -1.24 -8.63 14.01
C PHE A 193 -2.75 -8.80 13.76
N ILE A 194 -3.42 -7.74 13.29
CA ILE A 194 -4.84 -7.79 12.90
C ILE A 194 -5.04 -8.78 11.74
N ALA A 195 -4.21 -8.71 10.70
CA ALA A 195 -4.20 -9.67 9.59
C ALA A 195 -3.95 -11.11 10.08
N ALA A 196 -3.00 -11.30 11.01
CA ALA A 196 -2.69 -12.62 11.56
C ALA A 196 -3.85 -13.22 12.36
N ILE A 197 -4.71 -12.42 13.01
CA ILE A 197 -5.94 -12.92 13.65
C ILE A 197 -6.83 -13.58 12.61
N LEU A 198 -7.09 -12.91 11.47
CA LEU A 198 -7.89 -13.47 10.39
C LEU A 198 -7.23 -14.73 9.79
N GLY A 199 -5.92 -14.67 9.51
CA GLY A 199 -5.17 -15.84 9.02
C GLY A 199 -5.27 -17.05 9.97
N ASN A 200 -5.22 -16.84 11.29
CA ASN A 200 -5.42 -17.89 12.28
C ASN A 200 -6.85 -18.44 12.29
N ILE A 201 -7.86 -17.58 12.13
CA ILE A 201 -9.26 -18.03 12.01
C ILE A 201 -9.39 -18.98 10.82
N LEU A 202 -8.87 -18.61 9.65
CA LEU A 202 -8.91 -19.46 8.46
C LEU A 202 -8.11 -20.76 8.64
N MET A 203 -6.91 -20.67 9.22
CA MET A 203 -6.01 -21.80 9.43
C MET A 203 -6.59 -22.86 10.36
N TRP A 204 -7.23 -22.45 11.46
CA TRP A 204 -7.68 -23.37 12.51
C TRP A 204 -9.14 -23.81 12.37
N THR A 205 -9.96 -23.12 11.57
CA THR A 205 -11.37 -23.50 11.39
C THR A 205 -11.47 -24.83 10.65
N GLN A 206 -12.16 -25.80 11.27
CA GLN A 206 -12.34 -27.17 10.73
C GLN A 206 -13.68 -27.37 10.01
N VAL A 207 -14.46 -26.30 9.83
CA VAL A 207 -15.68 -26.29 9.03
C VAL A 207 -15.43 -25.49 7.77
N GLU A 208 -16.10 -25.85 6.69
CA GLU A 208 -16.09 -25.10 5.44
C GLU A 208 -16.71 -23.71 5.66
N LEU A 209 -15.92 -22.67 5.41
CA LEU A 209 -16.37 -21.28 5.50
C LEU A 209 -16.95 -20.77 4.17
N TYR A 210 -16.43 -21.21 3.04
CA TYR A 210 -16.74 -20.67 1.71
C TYR A 210 -17.22 -21.78 0.78
N LYS A 211 -18.48 -21.71 0.35
CA LYS A 211 -19.17 -22.85 -0.29
C LYS A 211 -19.09 -22.88 -1.81
N ASN A 212 -18.72 -21.76 -2.43
CA ASN A 212 -18.80 -21.62 -3.87
C ASN A 212 -17.65 -22.31 -4.65
N TYR A 213 -16.75 -23.00 -3.96
CA TYR A 213 -15.51 -23.57 -4.51
C TYR A 213 -15.54 -25.09 -4.73
N ASP A 214 -16.67 -25.76 -4.46
CA ASP A 214 -16.83 -27.22 -4.55
C ASP A 214 -16.30 -27.81 -5.88
N ALA A 215 -16.63 -27.16 -7.01
CA ALA A 215 -16.21 -27.61 -8.33
C ALA A 215 -14.68 -27.55 -8.52
N GLY A 216 -14.04 -26.50 -7.99
CA GLY A 216 -12.59 -26.34 -8.01
C GLY A 216 -11.90 -27.33 -7.07
N HIS A 217 -12.44 -27.53 -5.86
CA HIS A 217 -11.94 -28.52 -4.90
C HIS A 217 -11.92 -29.93 -5.51
N LEU A 218 -12.98 -30.32 -6.21
CA LEU A 218 -13.05 -31.60 -6.94
C LEU A 218 -12.01 -31.70 -8.05
N LYS A 219 -11.80 -30.60 -8.81
CA LYS A 219 -10.83 -30.55 -9.93
C LYS A 219 -9.39 -30.70 -9.44
N TRP A 220 -9.04 -30.05 -8.34
CA TRP A 220 -7.68 -30.02 -7.78
C TRP A 220 -7.42 -31.13 -6.75
N GLY A 221 -8.45 -31.89 -6.37
CA GLY A 221 -8.33 -33.00 -5.43
C GLY A 221 -8.01 -32.55 -4.00
N ILE A 222 -8.44 -31.36 -3.60
CA ILE A 222 -8.23 -30.79 -2.27
C ILE A 222 -9.57 -30.66 -1.53
N THR A 223 -9.55 -30.69 -0.20
CA THR A 223 -10.75 -30.43 0.60
C THR A 223 -10.92 -28.94 0.87
N ALA A 224 -12.16 -28.47 1.10
CA ALA A 224 -12.43 -27.08 1.44
C ALA A 224 -11.67 -26.59 2.68
N VAL A 225 -11.53 -27.45 3.69
CA VAL A 225 -10.75 -27.15 4.91
C VAL A 225 -9.26 -27.02 4.60
N GLN A 226 -8.71 -27.86 3.72
CA GLN A 226 -7.30 -27.74 3.29
C GLN A 226 -7.06 -26.45 2.51
N ASP A 227 -7.96 -26.08 1.62
CA ASP A 227 -7.88 -24.87 0.81
C ASP A 227 -7.90 -23.61 1.71
N GLN A 228 -8.93 -23.45 2.53
CA GLN A 228 -9.04 -22.28 3.42
C GLN A 228 -7.89 -22.21 4.45
N SER A 229 -7.44 -23.35 4.98
CA SER A 229 -6.39 -23.38 5.99
C SER A 229 -5.06 -22.92 5.39
N THR A 230 -4.77 -23.37 4.17
CA THR A 230 -3.60 -22.95 3.41
C THR A 230 -3.68 -21.48 3.00
N ALA A 231 -4.86 -20.97 2.65
CA ALA A 231 -5.08 -19.55 2.41
C ALA A 231 -4.72 -18.71 3.65
N GLY A 232 -5.14 -19.16 4.84
CA GLY A 232 -4.75 -18.56 6.12
C GLY A 232 -3.23 -18.57 6.35
N VAL A 233 -2.54 -19.67 6.03
CA VAL A 233 -1.08 -19.77 6.11
C VAL A 233 -0.40 -18.77 5.17
N ILE A 234 -0.85 -18.67 3.92
CA ILE A 234 -0.29 -17.73 2.93
C ILE A 234 -0.40 -16.29 3.42
N MET A 235 -1.55 -15.92 3.98
CA MET A 235 -1.77 -14.60 4.59
C MET A 235 -0.78 -14.33 5.73
N MET A 236 -0.49 -15.32 6.57
CA MET A 236 0.50 -15.17 7.65
C MET A 236 1.95 -15.08 7.13
N VAL A 237 2.28 -15.87 6.11
CA VAL A 237 3.62 -15.89 5.50
C VAL A 237 3.91 -14.54 4.84
N GLU A 238 2.97 -14.00 4.06
CA GLU A 238 3.11 -12.68 3.46
C GLU A 238 3.35 -11.59 4.51
N GLY A 239 2.56 -11.60 5.60
CA GLY A 239 2.69 -10.61 6.66
C GLY A 239 4.07 -10.65 7.31
N THR A 240 4.68 -11.85 7.40
CA THR A 240 6.03 -12.05 7.93
C THR A 240 7.10 -11.44 7.01
N PHE A 241 7.00 -11.63 5.69
CA PHE A 241 7.96 -11.03 4.76
C PHE A 241 7.85 -9.50 4.74
N LEU A 242 6.64 -8.95 4.79
CA LEU A 242 6.44 -7.51 4.81
C LEU A 242 6.96 -6.86 6.09
N ILE A 243 6.70 -7.43 7.26
CA ILE A 243 7.21 -6.87 8.52
C ILE A 243 8.75 -6.90 8.55
N LEU A 244 9.37 -7.98 8.07
CA LEU A 244 10.83 -8.06 7.94
C LEU A 244 11.36 -7.02 6.96
N GLY A 245 10.68 -6.81 5.83
CA GLY A 245 11.04 -5.77 4.85
C GLY A 245 10.98 -4.36 5.45
N VAL A 246 9.91 -4.03 6.19
CA VAL A 246 9.76 -2.72 6.86
C VAL A 246 10.78 -2.53 7.97
N LEU A 247 11.07 -3.57 8.76
CA LEU A 247 12.09 -3.53 9.81
C LEU A 247 13.48 -3.34 9.21
N ALA A 248 13.83 -4.10 8.16
CA ALA A 248 15.09 -3.96 7.45
C ALA A 248 15.23 -2.54 6.88
N TRP A 249 14.20 -2.04 6.18
CA TRP A 249 14.20 -0.68 5.65
C TRP A 249 14.38 0.37 6.76
N THR A 250 13.64 0.27 7.86
CA THR A 250 13.74 1.21 9.00
C THR A 250 15.13 1.15 9.64
N PHE A 251 15.71 -0.04 9.77
CA PHE A 251 17.06 -0.23 10.30
C PHE A 251 18.11 0.42 9.40
N PHE A 252 18.08 0.14 8.08
CA PHE A 252 19.03 0.74 7.14
C PHE A 252 18.87 2.25 7.03
N GLU A 253 17.65 2.76 7.08
CA GLU A 253 17.38 4.20 7.09
C GLU A 253 17.91 4.85 8.37
N ALA A 254 17.69 4.24 9.54
CA ALA A 254 18.24 4.72 10.80
C ALA A 254 19.78 4.68 10.80
N ALA A 255 20.38 3.62 10.27
CA ALA A 255 21.84 3.49 10.13
C ALA A 255 22.40 4.59 9.22
N LYS A 256 21.79 4.82 8.06
CA LYS A 256 22.18 5.89 7.13
C LYS A 256 22.08 7.27 7.77
N GLN A 257 20.99 7.53 8.50
CA GLN A 257 20.81 8.79 9.23
C GLN A 257 21.88 8.97 10.32
N SER A 258 22.22 7.90 11.05
CA SER A 258 23.29 7.95 12.04
C SER A 258 24.65 8.27 11.43
N THR A 259 25.00 7.64 10.30
CA THR A 259 26.25 7.92 9.58
C THR A 259 26.27 9.36 9.08
N GLN A 260 25.21 9.82 8.42
CA GLN A 260 25.14 11.19 7.92
C GLN A 260 25.22 12.23 9.04
N LYS A 261 24.60 11.96 10.21
CA LYS A 261 24.71 12.82 11.39
C LYS A 261 26.17 12.92 11.84
N GLN A 262 26.87 11.80 11.95
CA GLN A 262 28.29 11.77 12.35
C GLN A 262 29.17 12.52 11.35
N ASP A 263 29.00 12.26 10.04
CA ASP A 263 29.78 12.92 8.98
C ASP A 263 29.61 14.45 9.03
N LEU A 264 28.40 14.93 9.31
CA LEU A 264 28.11 16.36 9.46
C LEU A 264 28.71 16.95 10.74
N MET A 265 28.74 16.20 11.84
CA MET A 265 29.38 16.62 13.09
C MET A 265 30.89 16.74 12.92
N ASP A 266 31.53 15.73 12.31
CA ASP A 266 32.96 15.73 12.03
C ASP A 266 33.32 16.88 11.08
N LEU A 267 32.51 17.12 10.05
CA LEU A 267 32.70 18.24 9.12
C LEU A 267 32.55 19.62 9.80
N ALA A 268 31.57 19.78 10.69
CA ALA A 268 31.37 21.02 11.44
C ALA A 268 32.56 21.30 12.37
N PHE A 269 33.06 20.27 13.05
CA PHE A 269 34.25 20.34 13.90
C PHE A 269 35.50 20.73 13.10
N ASP A 270 35.77 20.07 11.97
CA ASP A 270 36.92 20.34 11.10
C ASP A 270 36.90 21.76 10.52
N ARG A 271 35.71 22.31 10.28
CA ARG A 271 35.52 23.67 9.77
C ARG A 271 35.39 24.73 10.87
N GLY A 272 35.40 24.34 12.14
CA GLY A 272 35.23 25.24 13.28
C GLY A 272 33.88 25.96 13.30
N VAL A 273 32.83 25.32 12.77
CA VAL A 273 31.46 25.87 12.78
C VAL A 273 30.74 25.32 14.00
N ASP A 274 30.27 26.20 14.89
CA ASP A 274 29.50 25.80 16.07
C ASP A 274 28.05 25.49 15.67
N ILE A 275 27.70 24.20 15.64
CA ILE A 275 26.36 23.74 15.31
C ILE A 275 25.90 22.77 16.38
N ASP A 276 24.74 23.08 16.97
CA ASP A 276 24.07 22.21 17.91
C ASP A 276 23.72 20.84 17.29
N GLU A 277 23.98 19.77 18.05
CA GLU A 277 23.79 18.39 17.61
C GLU A 277 22.32 18.12 17.25
N ASP A 278 21.39 18.68 18.02
CA ASP A 278 19.94 18.55 17.79
C ASP A 278 19.53 19.15 16.44
N ARG A 279 20.22 20.21 16.00
CA ARG A 279 19.97 20.84 14.69
C ARG A 279 20.47 19.99 13.54
N ILE A 280 21.63 19.35 13.70
CA ILE A 280 22.15 18.37 12.72
C ILE A 280 21.19 17.19 12.64
N GLU A 281 20.76 16.65 13.78
CA GLU A 281 19.83 15.54 13.84
C GLU A 281 18.49 15.86 13.17
N LEU A 282 17.94 17.06 13.41
CA LEU A 282 16.71 17.52 12.77
C LEU A 282 16.89 17.71 11.26
N ALA A 283 18.04 18.24 10.82
CA ALA A 283 18.35 18.40 9.41
C ALA A 283 18.45 17.05 8.69
N VAL A 284 19.11 16.06 9.30
CA VAL A 284 19.22 14.71 8.76
C VAL A 284 17.85 14.01 8.72
N LYS A 285 17.09 14.02 9.83
CA LYS A 285 15.74 13.42 9.89
C LYS A 285 14.75 14.04 8.91
N SER A 286 14.93 15.32 8.57
CA SER A 286 14.09 16.02 7.59
C SER A 286 14.57 15.89 6.15
N GLY A 287 15.66 15.14 5.90
CA GLY A 287 16.23 14.94 4.56
C GLY A 287 16.99 16.15 4.00
N HIS A 288 17.38 17.10 4.86
CA HIS A 288 18.13 18.30 4.49
C HIS A 288 19.62 18.21 4.86
N GLY A 289 20.15 17.02 5.16
CA GLY A 289 21.56 16.81 5.48
C GLY A 289 22.51 17.37 4.43
N ASP A 290 22.27 17.07 3.14
CA ASP A 290 23.10 17.55 2.03
C ASP A 290 23.10 19.09 1.87
N LEU A 291 22.00 19.75 2.26
CA LEU A 291 21.94 21.22 2.25
C LEU A 291 22.72 21.81 3.42
N LEU A 292 22.67 21.15 4.58
CA LEU A 292 23.45 21.53 5.75
C LEU A 292 24.94 21.35 5.49
N GLU A 293 25.34 20.23 4.87
CA GLU A 293 26.70 19.96 4.42
C GLU A 293 27.23 21.09 3.54
N LYS A 294 26.47 21.49 2.51
CA LYS A 294 26.83 22.61 1.63
C LYS A 294 26.99 23.93 2.37
N ARG A 295 26.16 24.19 3.39
CA ARG A 295 26.27 25.42 4.21
C ARG A 295 27.51 25.41 5.09
N ILE A 296 27.84 24.27 5.69
CA ILE A 296 29.08 24.10 6.46
C ILE A 296 30.30 24.31 5.54
N LEU A 297 30.30 23.70 4.35
CA LEU A 297 31.36 23.85 3.35
C LEU A 297 31.52 25.30 2.86
N ALA A 298 30.42 26.04 2.74
CA ALA A 298 30.42 27.44 2.34
C ALA A 298 30.86 28.42 3.45
N GLY A 299 31.03 27.95 4.70
CA GLY A 299 31.42 28.79 5.84
C GLY A 299 30.39 29.87 6.19
N ASP A 300 29.12 29.62 5.88
CA ASP A 300 28.06 30.64 5.99
C ASP A 300 27.70 30.87 7.48
N ALA A 301 28.30 31.89 8.10
CA ALA A 301 28.18 32.25 9.53
C ALA A 301 26.77 32.61 10.03
N ARG A 302 25.72 32.41 9.21
CA ARG A 302 24.32 32.51 9.63
C ARG A 302 23.80 31.26 10.36
N VAL A 303 24.65 30.26 10.56
CA VAL A 303 24.33 29.16 11.49
C VAL A 303 24.22 29.69 12.93
N ASP A 304 24.96 30.76 13.27
CA ASP A 304 25.02 31.36 14.62
C ASP A 304 23.86 32.34 14.94
N ALA A 305 23.13 32.84 13.95
CA ALA A 305 22.37 34.09 14.11
C ALA A 305 20.87 33.94 14.48
N ALA A 306 20.37 32.73 14.73
CA ALA A 306 18.95 32.52 15.10
C ALA A 306 18.72 32.26 16.60
N SER A 307 19.77 32.35 17.43
CA SER A 307 19.70 32.22 18.89
C SER A 307 19.93 33.55 19.60
N ARG A 308 19.07 34.54 19.32
CA ARG A 308 18.69 35.59 20.26
C ARG A 308 17.21 35.84 20.19
#